data_AF-A0A8J7U9Y6-F1
#
_entry.id   AF-A0A8J7U9Y6-F1
#
_cell.length_a   1.000
_cell.length_b   1.000
_cell.length_c   1.000
_cell.angle_alpha   90.00
_cell.angle_beta   90.00
_cell.angle_gamma   90.00
#
_symmetry.space_group_name_H-M   'P 1'
#
loop_
_entity.id
_entity.type
_entity.pdbx_description
1 polymer ?
#
loop_
_entity_poly.entity_id
_entity_poly.type
_entity_poly.pdbx_seq_one_letter_code
_entity_poly.pdbx_strand_id
1 'polypeptide(L)'
;MNFINSKFIVTIFFNEFPILAMVMAQREEILSINIIRLIFGSFFLLISLFIFVKSALDYSRYISKKKEKIFVSQGLFLRVRFPLSLCVILFNIGLTILFFSLLISILTFLFVFVWVVVCRSVDNELYKKFGFKYYDYKKKVPMILPLKISLPYKIFETQK
;
A
#
# COMPACT_ATOMS: atom_id res chain seq x y z
N MET A 1 -0.41 -1.34 -21.15
CA MET A 1 -1.57 -0.94 -20.31
C MET A 1 -1.97 -2.07 -19.33
N ASN A 2 -2.49 -1.74 -18.13
CA ASN A 2 -3.15 -2.62 -17.13
C ASN A 2 -2.30 -3.42 -16.11
N PHE A 3 -1.40 -2.78 -15.35
CA PHE A 3 -1.03 -3.34 -14.02
C PHE A 3 -1.86 -2.71 -12.89
N ILE A 4 -2.22 -1.45 -13.08
CA ILE A 4 -3.33 -0.83 -12.37
C ILE A 4 -4.59 -1.19 -13.18
N ASN A 5 -5.13 -2.38 -12.95
CA ASN A 5 -6.42 -2.75 -13.51
C ASN A 5 -7.44 -1.72 -12.99
N SER A 6 -8.37 -1.25 -13.81
CA SER A 6 -9.45 -0.36 -13.34
C SER A 6 -10.16 -0.99 -12.13
N LYS A 7 -10.27 -2.32 -12.13
CA LYS A 7 -10.72 -3.12 -10.99
C LYS A 7 -9.94 -2.86 -9.70
N PHE A 8 -8.61 -2.75 -9.74
CA PHE A 8 -7.79 -2.51 -8.54
C PHE A 8 -8.01 -1.11 -7.96
N ILE A 9 -8.07 -0.08 -8.81
CA ILE A 9 -8.41 1.29 -8.38
C ILE A 9 -9.83 1.32 -7.80
N VAL A 10 -10.79 0.71 -8.49
CA VAL A 10 -12.18 0.66 -8.05
C VAL A 10 -12.30 -0.11 -6.73
N THR A 11 -11.58 -1.22 -6.57
CA THR A 11 -11.49 -1.94 -5.29
C THR A 11 -10.94 -1.03 -4.20
N ILE A 12 -9.89 -0.24 -4.47
CA ILE A 12 -9.37 0.74 -3.49
C ILE A 12 -10.47 1.70 -3.07
N PHE A 13 -11.04 2.44 -4.02
CA PHE A 13 -12.02 3.48 -3.68
C PHE A 13 -13.26 2.91 -2.99
N PHE A 14 -13.75 1.76 -3.44
CA PHE A 14 -14.93 1.13 -2.86
C PHE A 14 -14.66 0.57 -1.46
N ASN A 15 -13.46 0.05 -1.22
CA ASN A 15 -13.05 -0.52 0.06
C ASN A 15 -12.78 0.57 1.11
N GLU A 16 -12.25 1.73 0.74
CA GLU A 16 -11.96 2.81 1.70
C GLU A 16 -13.19 3.68 2.03
N PHE A 17 -14.23 3.65 1.18
CA PHE A 17 -15.42 4.49 1.34
C PHE A 17 -16.15 4.33 2.70
N PRO A 18 -16.36 3.11 3.24
CA PRO A 18 -17.04 2.93 4.53
C PRO A 18 -16.28 3.55 5.70
N ILE A 19 -14.94 3.51 5.70
CA ILE A 19 -14.12 4.11 6.76
C ILE A 19 -14.21 5.62 6.71
N LEU A 20 -14.09 6.21 5.51
CA LEU A 20 -14.25 7.66 5.35
C LEU A 20 -15.65 8.12 5.76
N ALA A 21 -16.69 7.41 5.32
CA ALA A 21 -18.07 7.72 5.68
C ALA A 21 -18.27 7.68 7.20
N MET A 22 -17.70 6.69 7.87
CA MET A 22 -17.79 6.56 9.32
C MET A 22 -17.01 7.64 10.07
N VAL A 23 -15.80 7.99 9.60
CA VAL A 23 -15.03 9.12 10.13
C VAL A 23 -15.81 10.42 9.99
N MET A 24 -16.46 10.64 8.84
CA MET A 24 -17.31 11.82 8.63
C MET A 24 -18.55 11.83 9.53
N ALA A 25 -19.11 10.65 9.85
CA ALA A 25 -20.23 10.51 10.77
C ALA A 25 -19.85 10.84 12.23
N GLN A 26 -18.58 10.71 12.62
CA GLN A 26 -18.07 11.04 13.96
C GLN A 26 -17.63 12.51 14.11
N ARG A 27 -18.33 13.43 13.44
CA ARG A 27 -17.94 14.86 13.37
C ARG A 27 -17.83 15.54 14.73
N GLU A 28 -18.61 15.12 15.73
CA GLU A 28 -18.60 15.72 17.08
C GLU A 28 -17.37 15.31 17.92
N GLU A 29 -16.79 14.14 17.65
CA GLU A 29 -15.58 13.66 18.34
C GLU A 29 -14.31 14.43 17.91
N ILE A 30 -14.35 15.13 16.75
CA ILE A 30 -13.22 15.93 16.25
C ILE A 30 -12.82 17.04 17.23
N LEU A 31 -13.80 17.64 17.90
CA LEU A 31 -13.58 18.75 18.83
C LEU A 31 -12.99 18.29 20.17
N SER A 32 -13.05 16.98 20.46
CA SER A 32 -12.57 16.38 21.72
C SER A 32 -11.32 15.48 21.53
N ILE A 33 -10.64 15.60 20.39
CA ILE A 33 -9.41 14.85 20.11
C ILE A 33 -8.32 15.23 21.13
N ASN A 34 -7.76 14.20 21.77
CA ASN A 34 -6.64 14.35 22.70
C ASN A 34 -5.36 14.67 21.91
N ILE A 35 -4.52 15.57 22.44
CA ILE A 35 -3.23 15.94 21.83
C ILE A 35 -2.35 14.72 21.49
N ILE A 36 -2.38 13.68 22.33
CA ILE A 36 -1.62 12.44 22.11
C ILE A 36 -2.15 11.74 20.85
N ARG A 37 -3.48 11.59 20.73
CA ARG A 37 -4.12 11.01 19.55
C ARG A 37 -3.81 11.82 18.29
N LEU A 38 -3.83 13.16 18.40
CA LEU A 38 -3.49 14.05 17.31
C LEU A 38 -2.06 13.82 16.81
N ILE A 39 -1.08 13.78 17.72
CA ILE A 39 0.34 13.60 17.39
C ILE A 39 0.57 12.23 16.74
N PHE A 40 0.13 11.15 17.39
CA PHE A 40 0.34 9.79 16.87
C PHE A 40 -0.43 9.55 15.57
N GLY A 41 -1.69 9.96 15.50
CA GLY A 41 -2.50 9.82 14.29
C GLY A 41 -1.91 10.59 13.11
N SER A 42 -1.52 11.85 13.33
CA SER A 42 -0.87 12.67 12.30
C SER A 42 0.47 12.09 11.85
N PHE A 43 1.26 11.53 12.76
CA PHE A 43 2.51 10.85 12.44
C PHE A 43 2.29 9.70 11.43
N PHE A 44 1.30 8.85 11.66
CA PHE A 44 0.96 7.76 10.73
C PHE A 44 0.44 8.28 9.38
N LEU A 45 -0.37 9.33 9.37
CA LEU A 45 -0.86 9.95 8.13
C LEU A 45 0.27 10.56 7.30
N LEU A 46 1.22 11.24 7.94
CA LEU A 46 2.37 11.84 7.26
C LEU A 46 3.30 10.77 6.66
N ILE A 47 3.56 9.68 7.39
CA ILE A 47 4.32 8.55 6.88
C ILE A 47 3.60 7.91 5.70
N SER A 48 2.29 7.70 5.80
CA SER A 48 1.46 7.19 4.72
C SER A 48 1.59 8.05 3.46
N LEU A 49 1.42 9.38 3.60
CA LEU A 49 1.54 10.32 2.50
C LEU A 49 2.94 10.29 1.87
N PHE A 50 3.99 10.22 2.69
CA PHE A 50 5.36 10.10 2.20
C PHE A 50 5.57 8.83 1.37
N ILE A 51 5.08 7.67 1.86
CA ILE A 51 5.17 6.39 1.12
C ILE A 51 4.37 6.47 -0.17
N PHE A 52 3.18 7.08 -0.15
CA PHE A 52 2.35 7.26 -1.34
C PHE A 52 3.07 8.05 -2.43
N VAL A 53 3.53 9.26 -2.10
CA VAL A 53 4.20 10.17 -3.04
C VAL A 53 5.45 9.49 -3.61
N LYS A 54 6.28 8.88 -2.75
CA LYS A 54 7.49 8.21 -3.19
C LYS A 54 7.19 6.98 -4.06
N SER A 55 6.17 6.20 -3.74
CA SER A 55 5.77 5.04 -4.54
C SER A 55 5.27 5.46 -5.92
N ALA A 56 4.46 6.53 -5.98
CA ALA A 56 3.95 7.08 -7.22
C ALA A 56 5.09 7.66 -8.09
N LEU A 57 6.05 8.36 -7.48
CA LEU A 57 7.22 8.90 -8.19
C LEU A 57 8.14 7.78 -8.71
N ASP A 58 8.46 6.79 -7.88
CA ASP A 58 9.28 5.64 -8.28
C ASP A 58 8.63 4.87 -9.43
N TYR A 59 7.30 4.68 -9.36
CA TYR A 59 6.53 4.03 -10.41
C TYR A 59 6.48 4.85 -11.71
N SER A 60 6.20 6.16 -11.62
CA SER A 60 6.12 7.08 -12.76
C SER A 60 7.45 7.18 -13.51
N ARG A 61 8.56 7.37 -12.77
CA ARG A 61 9.93 7.39 -13.34
C ARG A 61 10.27 6.09 -14.05
N TYR A 62 9.78 4.96 -13.54
CA TYR A 62 10.04 3.67 -14.13
C TYR A 62 9.28 3.45 -15.45
N ILE A 63 7.99 3.78 -15.48
CA ILE A 63 7.18 3.70 -16.70
C ILE A 63 7.73 4.62 -17.79
N SER A 64 8.08 5.86 -17.42
CA SER A 64 8.62 6.83 -18.38
C SER A 64 9.91 6.34 -19.06
N LYS A 65 10.70 5.50 -18.40
CA LYS A 65 11.98 4.99 -18.92
C LYS A 65 11.88 3.67 -19.70
N LYS A 66 10.78 2.91 -19.60
CA LYS A 66 10.71 1.54 -20.17
C LYS A 66 9.40 1.27 -20.91
N LYS A 67 9.52 0.77 -22.15
CA LYS A 67 8.39 0.27 -22.96
C LYS A 67 7.88 -1.08 -22.40
N GLU A 68 6.83 -0.99 -21.59
CA GLU A 68 5.75 -1.96 -21.32
C GLU A 68 6.02 -3.39 -20.79
N LYS A 69 7.24 -3.92 -20.66
CA LYS A 69 7.43 -5.37 -20.35
C LYS A 69 8.13 -5.75 -19.04
N ILE A 70 8.41 -4.81 -18.13
CA ILE A 70 9.29 -5.11 -16.99
C ILE A 70 8.61 -4.79 -15.64
N PHE A 71 8.67 -5.72 -14.69
CA PHE A 71 8.20 -5.53 -13.31
C PHE A 71 9.11 -4.53 -12.55
N VAL A 72 8.51 -3.63 -11.75
CA VAL A 72 9.22 -2.54 -11.05
C VAL A 72 9.91 -3.09 -9.81
N SER A 73 11.25 -3.17 -9.82
CA SER A 73 12.06 -3.58 -8.67
C SER A 73 13.06 -2.49 -8.26
N GLN A 74 12.60 -1.24 -8.17
CA GLN A 74 13.43 -0.09 -7.82
C GLN A 74 12.78 0.75 -6.71
N GLY A 75 13.59 1.56 -6.02
CA GLY A 75 13.10 2.47 -5.01
C GLY A 75 12.39 1.75 -3.85
N LEU A 76 11.17 2.17 -3.51
CA LEU A 76 10.37 1.51 -2.46
C LEU A 76 10.03 0.05 -2.77
N PHE A 77 9.91 -0.32 -4.05
CA PHE A 77 9.62 -1.70 -4.47
C PHE A 77 10.77 -2.67 -4.16
N LEU A 78 11.97 -2.18 -3.80
CA LEU A 78 13.03 -3.04 -3.28
C LEU A 78 12.82 -3.44 -1.82
N ARG A 79 12.07 -2.66 -1.05
CA ARG A 79 11.86 -2.87 0.39
C ARG A 79 10.54 -3.55 0.70
N VAL A 80 9.52 -3.28 -0.10
CA VAL A 80 8.16 -3.81 0.06
C VAL A 80 7.55 -4.07 -1.32
N ARG A 81 6.90 -5.22 -1.52
CA ARG A 81 6.29 -5.58 -2.81
C ARG A 81 5.05 -4.76 -3.14
N PHE A 82 4.24 -4.45 -2.14
CA PHE A 82 3.01 -3.66 -2.28
C PHE A 82 3.07 -2.38 -1.43
N PRO A 83 3.90 -1.40 -1.81
CA PRO A 83 4.07 -0.19 -1.01
C PRO A 83 2.81 0.69 -0.97
N LEU A 84 1.96 0.63 -2.02
CA LEU A 84 0.64 1.28 -2.02
C LEU A 84 -0.30 0.68 -0.97
N SER A 85 -0.33 -0.64 -0.82
CA SER A 85 -1.15 -1.28 0.22
C SER A 85 -0.63 -0.97 1.63
N LEU A 86 0.70 -0.88 1.80
CA LEU A 86 1.29 -0.39 3.06
C LEU A 86 0.84 1.03 3.40
N CYS A 87 0.84 1.94 2.41
CA CYS A 87 0.31 3.29 2.56
C CYS A 87 -1.14 3.25 3.05
N VAL A 88 -2.03 2.51 2.38
CA VAL A 88 -3.45 2.47 2.75
C VAL A 88 -3.65 1.92 4.16
N ILE A 89 -2.87 0.91 4.57
CA ILE A 89 -2.92 0.38 5.93
C ILE A 89 -2.48 1.44 6.96
N LEU A 90 -1.38 2.15 6.72
CA LEU A 90 -0.91 3.21 7.61
C LEU A 90 -1.87 4.40 7.69
N PHE A 91 -2.50 4.75 6.57
CA PHE A 91 -3.54 5.77 6.52
C PHE A 91 -4.71 5.41 7.43
N ASN A 92 -5.21 4.17 7.32
CA ASN A 92 -6.31 3.67 8.14
C ASN A 92 -5.96 3.60 9.64
N ILE A 93 -4.74 3.18 9.97
CA ILE A 93 -4.25 3.20 11.35
C ILE A 93 -4.22 4.64 11.87
N GLY A 94 -3.72 5.59 11.08
CA GLY A 94 -3.70 7.01 11.43
C GLY A 94 -5.11 7.56 11.72
N LEU A 95 -6.08 7.27 10.85
CA LEU A 95 -7.48 7.63 11.07
C LEU A 95 -8.04 6.97 12.34
N THR A 96 -7.81 5.67 12.53
CA THR A 96 -8.27 4.95 13.71
C THR A 96 -7.75 5.57 15.00
N ILE A 97 -6.49 6.00 15.03
CA ILE A 97 -5.89 6.64 16.21
C ILE A 97 -6.50 8.02 16.47
N LEU A 98 -6.77 8.80 15.41
CA LEU A 98 -7.35 10.15 15.54
C LEU A 98 -8.77 10.10 16.11
N PHE A 99 -9.61 9.22 15.56
CA PHE A 99 -11.03 9.15 15.89
C PHE A 99 -11.34 8.16 17.01
N PHE A 100 -10.44 7.21 17.28
CA PHE A 100 -10.48 6.23 18.37
C PHE A 100 -11.87 5.69 18.72
N SER A 101 -12.50 5.05 17.73
CA SER A 101 -13.76 4.34 17.89
C SER A 101 -13.54 2.84 17.82
N LEU A 102 -14.20 2.09 18.71
CA LEU A 102 -14.13 0.64 18.73
C LEU A 102 -14.60 0.05 17.39
N LEU A 103 -15.62 0.66 16.79
CA LEU A 103 -16.17 0.21 15.51
C LEU A 103 -15.25 0.57 14.33
N ILE A 104 -14.58 1.75 14.34
CA ILE A 104 -13.52 2.06 13.36
C ILE A 104 -12.36 1.08 13.49
N SER A 105 -11.95 0.74 14.71
CA SER A 105 -10.83 -0.18 14.96
C SER A 105 -11.12 -1.58 14.39
N ILE A 106 -12.33 -2.10 14.59
CA ILE A 106 -12.77 -3.38 14.03
C ILE A 106 -12.78 -3.33 12.50
N LEU A 107 -13.35 -2.25 11.93
CA LEU A 107 -13.37 -2.05 10.48
C LEU A 107 -11.95 -2.02 9.93
N THR A 108 -11.06 -1.21 10.49
CA THR A 108 -9.67 -1.12 10.06
C THR A 108 -8.96 -2.46 10.12
N PHE A 109 -9.17 -3.27 11.16
CA PHE A 109 -8.62 -4.62 11.21
C PHE A 109 -9.14 -5.52 10.07
N LEU A 110 -10.44 -5.47 9.80
CA LEU A 110 -11.06 -6.20 8.69
C LEU A 110 -10.53 -5.73 7.33
N PHE A 111 -10.31 -4.43 7.15
CA PHE A 111 -9.73 -3.87 5.94
C PHE A 111 -8.28 -4.28 5.73
N VAL A 112 -7.47 -4.35 6.78
CA VAL A 112 -6.10 -4.89 6.70
C VAL A 112 -6.14 -6.33 6.17
N PHE A 113 -7.09 -7.15 6.63
CA PHE A 113 -7.24 -8.52 6.14
C PHE A 113 -7.63 -8.57 4.65
N VAL A 114 -8.61 -7.76 4.23
CA VAL A 114 -8.99 -7.63 2.81
C VAL A 114 -7.80 -7.23 1.95
N TRP A 115 -7.01 -6.26 2.41
CA TRP A 115 -5.81 -5.81 1.72
C TRP A 115 -4.75 -6.90 1.56
N VAL A 116 -4.57 -7.74 2.58
CA VAL A 116 -3.69 -8.92 2.51
C VAL A 116 -4.17 -9.90 1.44
N VAL A 117 -5.48 -10.16 1.36
CA VAL A 117 -6.07 -11.07 0.34
C VAL A 117 -5.89 -10.49 -1.07
N VAL A 118 -6.17 -9.20 -1.26
CA VAL A 118 -5.98 -8.50 -2.53
C VAL A 118 -4.52 -8.57 -2.96
N CYS A 119 -3.57 -8.28 -2.05
CA CYS A 119 -2.14 -8.39 -2.34
C CYS A 119 -1.76 -9.80 -2.79
N ARG A 120 -2.26 -10.85 -2.12
CA ARG A 120 -2.00 -12.24 -2.51
C ARG A 120 -2.55 -12.58 -3.90
N SER A 121 -3.72 -12.05 -4.25
CA SER A 121 -4.29 -12.23 -5.59
C SER A 121 -3.40 -11.62 -6.66
N VAL A 122 -3.00 -10.35 -6.48
CA VAL A 122 -2.10 -9.64 -7.40
C VAL A 122 -0.72 -10.30 -7.45
N ASP A 123 -0.21 -10.79 -6.33
CA ASP A 123 1.04 -11.54 -6.22
C ASP A 123 1.02 -12.82 -7.08
N ASN A 124 -0.11 -13.52 -7.11
CA ASN A 124 -0.31 -14.70 -7.95
C ASN A 124 -0.40 -14.33 -9.44
N GLU A 125 -1.07 -13.23 -9.79
CA GLU A 125 -1.10 -12.73 -11.17
C GLU A 125 0.29 -12.32 -11.66
N LEU A 126 1.08 -11.66 -10.81
CA LEU A 126 2.47 -11.30 -11.08
C LEU A 126 3.34 -12.54 -11.32
N TYR A 127 3.18 -13.56 -10.49
CA TYR A 127 3.89 -14.83 -10.68
C TYR A 127 3.50 -15.50 -12.00
N LYS A 128 2.21 -15.55 -12.35
CA LYS A 128 1.75 -16.08 -13.65
C LYS A 128 2.32 -15.30 -14.84
N LYS A 129 2.46 -13.98 -14.70
CA LYS A 129 2.94 -13.09 -15.77
C LYS A 129 4.47 -13.10 -15.95
N PHE A 130 5.23 -13.19 -14.86
CA PHE A 130 6.69 -12.99 -14.86
C PHE A 130 7.49 -14.23 -14.42
N GLY A 131 6.82 -15.30 -13.98
CA GLY A 131 7.41 -16.60 -13.67
C GLY A 131 8.52 -16.57 -12.63
N PHE A 132 9.59 -17.33 -12.89
CA PHE A 132 10.75 -17.48 -11.99
C PHE A 132 11.42 -16.15 -11.63
N LYS A 133 11.42 -15.16 -12.54
CA LYS A 133 12.01 -13.84 -12.25
C LYS A 133 11.30 -13.14 -11.10
N TYR A 134 9.98 -13.27 -11.04
CA TYR A 134 9.20 -12.71 -9.95
C TYR A 134 9.32 -13.53 -8.66
N TYR A 135 9.47 -14.84 -8.79
CA TYR A 135 9.70 -15.73 -7.65
C TYR A 135 10.98 -15.38 -6.87
N ASP A 136 12.09 -15.13 -7.57
CA ASP A 136 13.36 -14.73 -6.94
C ASP A 136 13.24 -13.38 -6.24
N TYR A 137 12.49 -12.45 -6.82
CA TYR A 137 12.16 -11.17 -6.19
C TYR A 137 11.28 -11.36 -4.95
N LYS A 138 10.22 -12.18 -5.04
CA LYS A 138 9.28 -12.50 -3.95
C LYS A 138 9.97 -13.15 -2.75
N LYS A 139 11.01 -13.95 -2.97
CA LYS A 139 11.84 -14.52 -1.90
C LYS A 139 12.62 -13.47 -1.10
N LYS A 140 12.98 -12.35 -1.74
CA LYS A 140 13.88 -11.33 -1.17
C LYS A 140 13.13 -10.16 -0.56
N VAL A 141 11.95 -9.83 -1.08
CA VAL A 141 11.20 -8.64 -0.70
C VAL A 141 9.90 -9.03 0.02
N PRO A 142 9.66 -8.54 1.25
CA PRO A 142 8.43 -8.83 1.99
C PRO A 142 7.21 -8.19 1.33
N MET A 143 6.02 -8.71 1.64
CA MET A 143 4.79 -8.29 0.96
C MET A 143 4.36 -6.86 1.31
N ILE A 144 4.28 -6.54 2.61
CA ILE A 144 3.71 -5.28 3.13
C ILE A 144 4.65 -4.63 4.16
N LEU A 145 5.08 -5.35 5.21
CA LEU A 145 5.95 -4.78 6.24
C LEU A 145 7.44 -4.94 5.91
N PRO A 146 8.25 -3.87 5.95
CA PRO A 146 9.69 -3.93 5.69
C PRO A 146 10.42 -4.53 6.89
N LEU A 147 10.34 -5.86 7.07
CA LEU A 147 11.00 -6.56 8.18
C LEU A 147 12.49 -6.82 7.94
N LYS A 148 12.96 -6.69 6.68
CA LYS A 148 14.37 -6.85 6.31
C LYS A 148 14.75 -5.78 5.30
N ILE A 149 15.92 -5.17 5.50
CA ILE A 149 16.58 -4.32 4.51
C ILE A 149 17.10 -5.24 3.41
N SER A 150 16.32 -5.40 2.34
CA SER A 150 16.72 -6.12 1.14
C SER A 150 17.71 -5.26 0.34
N LEU A 151 18.89 -5.84 0.08
CA LEU A 151 19.95 -5.26 -0.75
C LEU A 151 19.42 -4.91 -2.16
N PRO A 152 19.97 -3.88 -2.82
CA PRO A 152 19.51 -3.45 -4.15
C PRO A 152 19.58 -4.62 -5.15
N TYR A 153 18.42 -5.10 -5.60
CA TYR A 153 18.32 -6.17 -6.57
C TYR A 153 18.55 -5.61 -7.98
N LYS A 154 19.58 -6.12 -8.67
CA LYS A 154 19.88 -5.76 -10.06
C LYS A 154 18.72 -6.18 -10.97
N ILE A 155 18.36 -5.26 -11.85
CA ILE A 155 17.33 -5.39 -12.88
C ILE A 155 17.75 -6.50 -13.84
N PHE A 156 16.94 -7.54 -13.99
CA PHE A 156 17.13 -8.51 -15.08
C PHE A 156 16.25 -8.11 -16.25
N GLU A 157 16.88 -7.66 -17.33
CA GLU A 157 16.22 -7.45 -18.61
C GLU A 157 15.56 -8.76 -19.08
N THR A 158 14.38 -8.64 -19.66
CA THR A 158 13.81 -9.71 -20.49
C THR A 158 14.71 -9.85 -21.72
N GLN A 159 15.58 -10.86 -21.72
CA GLN A 159 16.19 -11.31 -22.96
C GLN A 159 15.09 -11.86 -23.86
N LYS A 160 14.91 -11.14 -24.98
CA LYS A 160 14.26 -11.45 -26.26
C LYS A 160 12.86 -12.07 -26.20
#